data_AF-A0A7S4RUD6-F1
#
_entry.id   AF-A0A7S4RUD6-F1
#
_cell.length_a   1.000
_cell.length_b   1.000
_cell.length_c   1.000
_cell.angle_alpha   90.00
_cell.angle_beta   90.00
_cell.angle_gamma   90.00
#
_symmetry.space_group_name_H-M   'P 1'
#
loop_
_entity.id
_entity.type
_entity.pdbx_description
1 polymer ?
#
loop_
_entity_poly.entity_id
_entity_poly.type
_entity_poly.pdbx_seq_one_letter_code
_entity_poly.pdbx_strand_id
1 'polypeptide(L)'
;PAAPAAPAAPAAPGAPGAPSSDTVQPPPFAILPPEEGKKTPVVTLQVPCYLQVNPCGNVTVPSEGLTIHYPFHLGKIHIPGGKTLMPAMLGLEHAFAHYTVIIVAVLCVALVVVKCSQKPVQVRVAKKWKNLRDGNINSDSEDDRDDDDPERVLERAEELKERMDPKSKDFIAPGNIYRLIAVLHPGKIGWVPWLGFAFKAFVCGYMQLMLPFKIIENTFKEWRVTGIKSPIWFIENGFLFASMMTTLASLCNVFQSKCADYIKVGAEANHFIMTRYSDTTATSDSAVEFAEVPGVVRDMAGEYKALGYKAPKPKMSPLQIRINALFWVWLSMTLNVSMSIMLQVCMFLKVATFTGAIDGVAIVAVALYFIFDIDARVMDDQKLKLKYRRAVGRLKKEYPPEAYEWQHARCLNRLAGGCMWLGSLLVPLMLLGLVLFAWYNPALGIRIGSSGLEGTAWDK
;
A
#
# COMPACT_ATOMS: atom_id res chain seq x y z
N PRO A 1 52.72 9.51 -8.82
CA PRO A 1 51.47 10.19 -8.43
C PRO A 1 50.64 9.29 -7.51
N ALA A 2 50.84 9.45 -6.19
CA ALA A 2 50.19 8.68 -5.15
C ALA A 2 48.74 9.15 -4.95
N ALA A 3 47.80 8.20 -4.86
CA ALA A 3 46.40 8.47 -4.56
C ALA A 3 46.24 8.90 -3.09
N PRO A 4 45.32 9.83 -2.77
CA PRO A 4 45.11 10.27 -1.40
C PRO A 4 44.38 9.19 -0.59
N ALA A 5 44.84 9.00 0.65
CA ALA A 5 44.28 8.07 1.63
C ALA A 5 42.86 8.48 2.04
N ALA A 6 41.98 7.49 2.16
CA ALA A 6 40.61 7.65 2.64
C ALA A 6 40.57 7.99 4.15
N PRO A 7 39.63 8.82 4.60
CA PRO A 7 39.48 9.15 6.02
C PRO A 7 38.89 7.97 6.81
N ALA A 8 39.41 7.76 8.01
CA ALA A 8 39.00 6.73 8.96
C ALA A 8 37.55 6.91 9.42
N ALA A 9 36.82 5.80 9.51
CA ALA A 9 35.45 5.74 9.98
C ALA A 9 35.35 6.06 11.49
N PRO A 10 34.29 6.76 11.93
CA PRO A 10 34.05 7.01 13.35
C PRO A 10 33.62 5.72 14.07
N ALA A 11 34.11 5.58 15.31
CA ALA A 11 33.87 4.45 16.19
C ALA A 11 32.37 4.26 16.51
N ALA A 12 31.94 2.99 16.51
CA ALA A 12 30.58 2.58 16.83
C ALA A 12 30.24 2.82 18.32
N PRO A 13 29.05 3.30 18.67
CA PRO A 13 28.58 3.35 20.05
C PRO A 13 28.18 1.96 20.55
N GLY A 14 28.47 1.71 21.82
CA GLY A 14 28.39 0.42 22.50
C GLY A 14 27.01 -0.22 22.52
N ALA A 15 27.02 -1.56 22.61
CA ALA A 15 25.86 -2.42 22.66
C ALA A 15 24.98 -2.17 23.91
N PRO A 16 23.65 -2.13 23.80
CA PRO A 16 22.76 -2.16 24.95
C PRO A 16 22.66 -3.58 25.52
N GLY A 17 22.69 -3.66 26.85
CA GLY A 17 22.59 -4.88 27.64
C GLY A 17 21.27 -5.63 27.46
N ALA A 18 21.34 -6.94 27.67
CA ALA A 18 20.24 -7.89 27.54
C ALA A 18 19.07 -7.57 28.50
N PRO A 19 17.81 -7.72 28.05
CA PRO A 19 16.65 -7.56 28.93
C PRO A 19 16.44 -8.82 29.79
N SER A 20 16.36 -8.62 31.10
CA SER A 20 15.89 -9.61 32.06
C SER A 20 14.41 -9.92 31.79
N SER A 21 14.12 -11.20 31.57
CA SER A 21 12.76 -11.74 31.53
C SER A 21 12.23 -11.83 32.95
N ASP A 22 11.21 -11.03 33.25
CA ASP A 22 10.11 -11.34 34.20
C ASP A 22 9.34 -10.04 34.44
N THR A 23 8.42 -9.73 33.52
CA THR A 23 7.41 -8.70 33.78
C THR A 23 6.11 -9.18 33.16
N VAL A 24 5.23 -9.68 34.02
CA VAL A 24 3.83 -9.91 33.70
C VAL A 24 3.27 -8.57 33.24
N GLN A 25 2.94 -8.45 31.95
CA GLN A 25 2.29 -7.27 31.42
C GLN A 25 0.95 -7.09 32.13
N PRO A 26 0.73 -5.97 32.85
CA PRO A 26 -0.60 -5.64 33.31
C PRO A 26 -1.52 -5.39 32.11
N PRO A 27 -2.84 -5.55 32.25
CA PRO A 27 -3.79 -5.27 31.19
C PRO A 27 -3.57 -3.83 30.65
N PRO A 28 -3.77 -3.58 29.34
CA PRO A 28 -3.35 -2.36 28.65
C PRO A 28 -3.98 -1.03 29.13
N PHE A 29 -4.72 -1.02 30.24
CA PHE A 29 -5.41 0.15 30.79
C PHE A 29 -5.40 0.23 32.33
N ALA A 30 -4.51 -0.49 33.02
CA ALA A 30 -4.36 -0.30 34.46
C ALA A 30 -3.75 1.09 34.74
N ILE A 31 -4.54 1.98 35.35
CA ILE A 31 -4.07 3.26 35.88
C ILE A 31 -3.05 2.93 36.98
N LEU A 32 -1.76 3.01 36.67
CA LEU A 32 -0.70 2.83 37.65
C LEU A 32 -0.81 3.94 38.70
N PRO A 33 -0.61 3.63 39.99
CA PRO A 33 -0.55 4.65 41.02
C PRO A 33 0.59 5.64 40.69
N PRO A 34 0.39 6.95 40.95
CA PRO A 34 1.36 7.97 40.61
C PRO A 34 2.68 7.73 41.35
N GLU A 35 3.80 7.70 40.62
CA GLU A 35 5.14 7.64 41.22
C GLU A 35 5.37 8.84 42.15
N GLU A 36 5.71 8.56 43.42
CA GLU A 36 6.08 9.58 44.39
C GLU A 36 7.31 10.37 43.90
N GLY A 37 7.12 11.64 43.53
CA GLY A 37 8.17 12.54 43.05
C GLY A 37 7.93 13.16 41.68
N LYS A 38 6.96 12.68 40.89
CA LYS A 38 6.58 13.35 39.64
C LYS A 38 5.75 14.61 39.93
N LYS A 39 6.26 15.78 39.51
CA LYS A 39 5.52 17.06 39.54
C LYS A 39 4.11 16.82 38.99
N THR A 40 3.08 17.17 39.78
CA THR A 40 1.67 17.03 39.38
C THR A 40 1.45 17.66 38.00
N PRO A 41 0.75 16.98 37.09
CA PRO A 41 0.51 17.49 35.75
C PRO A 41 -0.20 18.85 35.83
N VAL A 42 0.36 19.85 35.15
CA VAL A 42 -0.23 21.19 35.08
C VAL A 42 -1.31 21.16 34.02
N VAL A 43 -2.58 21.24 34.45
CA VAL A 43 -3.72 21.36 33.54
C VAL A 43 -3.76 22.79 33.03
N THR A 44 -3.77 22.96 31.71
CA THR A 44 -3.92 24.28 31.08
C THR A 44 -5.27 24.30 30.36
N LEU A 45 -6.12 25.27 30.69
CA LEU A 45 -7.41 25.49 30.04
C LEU A 45 -7.31 26.65 29.06
N GLN A 46 -7.78 26.46 27.84
CA GLN A 46 -7.90 27.55 26.87
C GLN A 46 -9.26 28.22 27.05
N VAL A 47 -9.26 29.39 27.69
CA VAL A 47 -10.46 30.19 27.93
C VAL A 47 -10.59 31.25 26.82
N PRO A 48 -11.64 31.21 25.98
CA PRO A 48 -11.76 32.13 24.85
C PRO A 48 -11.89 33.59 25.30
N CYS A 49 -10.95 34.45 24.91
CA CYS A 49 -10.94 35.86 25.28
C CYS A 49 -12.11 36.67 24.67
N TYR A 50 -12.74 36.19 23.59
CA TYR A 50 -13.89 36.87 22.99
C TYR A 50 -15.12 36.89 23.92
N LEU A 51 -15.18 36.01 24.93
CA LEU A 51 -16.22 36.02 25.96
C LEU A 51 -15.95 37.04 27.08
N GLN A 52 -14.88 37.84 27.02
CA GLN A 52 -14.48 38.85 28.01
C GLN A 52 -14.38 38.30 29.46
N VAL A 53 -13.99 37.04 29.59
CA VAL A 53 -13.88 36.33 30.87
C VAL A 53 -12.51 36.57 31.49
N ASN A 54 -12.40 36.72 32.81
CA ASN A 54 -11.11 36.90 33.49
C ASN A 54 -10.81 35.75 34.47
N PRO A 55 -9.64 35.08 34.38
CA PRO A 55 -8.62 35.18 33.32
C PRO A 55 -9.05 34.52 31.99
N CYS A 56 -8.62 35.07 30.84
CA CYS A 56 -8.75 34.43 29.53
C CYS A 56 -7.39 34.00 28.95
N GLY A 57 -7.42 33.23 27.86
CA GLY A 57 -6.23 32.69 27.20
C GLY A 57 -5.87 31.29 27.73
N ASN A 58 -4.59 30.95 27.68
CA ASN A 58 -4.09 29.68 28.22
C ASN A 58 -3.86 29.84 29.73
N VAL A 59 -4.84 29.43 30.52
CA VAL A 59 -4.81 29.57 31.98
C VAL A 59 -4.43 28.24 32.62
N THR A 60 -3.33 28.23 33.37
CA THR A 60 -2.93 27.07 34.18
C THR A 60 -3.83 26.96 35.41
N VAL A 61 -4.50 25.82 35.58
CA VAL A 61 -5.37 25.55 36.73
C VAL A 61 -4.49 25.21 37.93
N PRO A 62 -4.47 26.03 39.00
CA PRO A 62 -3.70 25.73 40.19
C PRO A 62 -4.29 24.54 40.94
N SER A 63 -3.52 23.95 41.85
CA SER A 63 -3.96 22.80 42.66
C SER A 63 -5.19 23.09 43.52
N GLU A 64 -5.44 24.35 43.85
CA GLU A 64 -6.57 24.82 44.67
C GLU A 64 -7.84 25.11 43.85
N GLY A 65 -7.74 25.21 42.52
CA GLY A 65 -8.85 25.56 41.64
C GLY A 65 -8.76 26.97 41.07
N LEU A 66 -9.48 27.20 39.97
CA LEU A 66 -9.46 28.45 39.22
C LEU A 66 -10.85 29.09 39.26
N THR A 67 -10.95 30.32 39.77
CA THR A 67 -12.21 31.07 39.71
C THR A 67 -12.23 31.95 38.48
N ILE A 68 -13.20 31.70 37.62
CA ILE A 68 -13.42 32.41 36.37
C ILE A 68 -14.52 33.47 36.57
N HIS A 69 -14.22 34.72 36.24
CA HIS A 69 -15.12 35.87 36.33
C HIS A 69 -15.77 36.18 34.98
N TYR A 70 -17.08 35.99 34.89
CA TYR A 70 -17.85 36.36 33.70
C TYR A 70 -18.25 37.84 33.73
N PRO A 71 -18.25 38.51 32.57
CA PRO A 71 -18.81 39.84 32.43
C PRO A 71 -20.35 39.80 32.60
N PHE A 72 -20.97 40.96 32.83
CA PHE A 72 -22.44 41.13 32.89
C PHE A 72 -23.17 40.42 34.04
N HIS A 73 -22.60 40.40 35.25
CA HIS A 73 -23.26 39.85 36.47
C HIS A 73 -23.68 38.37 36.39
N LEU A 74 -23.19 37.61 35.42
CA LEU A 74 -23.45 36.16 35.26
C LEU A 74 -22.82 35.29 36.38
N GLY A 75 -22.16 35.91 37.35
CA GLY A 75 -21.60 35.24 38.52
C GLY A 75 -20.14 34.83 38.37
N LYS A 76 -19.64 34.12 39.37
CA LYS A 76 -18.29 33.54 39.41
C LYS A 76 -18.42 32.03 39.31
N ILE A 77 -17.68 31.40 38.41
CA ILE A 77 -17.63 29.93 38.31
C ILE A 77 -16.29 29.47 38.89
N HIS A 78 -16.33 28.63 39.92
CA HIS A 78 -15.14 28.03 40.50
C HIS A 78 -14.89 26.65 39.87
N ILE A 79 -13.77 26.53 39.14
CA ILE A 79 -13.29 25.28 38.58
C ILE A 79 -12.44 24.59 39.66
N PRO A 80 -12.72 23.32 40.01
CA PRO A 80 -11.94 22.63 41.02
C PRO A 80 -10.49 22.46 40.59
N GLY A 81 -9.59 22.31 41.57
CA GLY A 81 -8.16 22.14 41.33
C GLY A 81 -7.82 20.93 40.45
N GLY A 82 -6.65 20.97 39.82
CA GLY A 82 -6.21 19.95 38.85
C GLY A 82 -6.27 18.50 39.35
N LYS A 83 -6.09 18.26 40.65
CA LYS A 83 -6.19 16.91 41.24
C LYS A 83 -7.60 16.30 41.15
N THR A 84 -8.63 17.13 41.30
CA THR A 84 -10.03 16.70 41.21
C THR A 84 -10.53 16.77 39.77
N LEU A 85 -10.05 17.76 39.02
CA LEU A 85 -10.47 17.99 37.64
C LEU A 85 -9.93 16.92 36.68
N MET A 86 -8.67 16.48 36.84
CA MET A 86 -8.04 15.54 35.90
C MET A 86 -8.78 14.18 35.81
N PRO A 87 -9.13 13.50 36.93
CA PRO A 87 -9.90 12.25 36.85
C PRO A 87 -11.29 12.45 36.20
N ALA A 88 -11.94 13.58 36.48
CA ALA A 88 -13.22 13.91 35.88
C ALA A 88 -13.11 14.15 34.36
N MET A 89 -12.06 14.86 33.92
CA MET A 89 -11.77 15.09 32.50
C MET A 89 -11.45 13.79 31.77
N LEU A 90 -10.59 12.94 32.33
CA LEU A 90 -10.28 11.62 31.77
C LEU A 90 -11.53 10.73 31.68
N GLY A 91 -12.40 10.77 32.70
CA GLY A 91 -13.68 10.06 32.68
C GLY A 91 -14.61 10.56 31.57
N LEU A 92 -14.67 11.88 31.37
CA LEU A 92 -15.46 12.51 30.31
C LEU A 92 -14.91 12.17 28.91
N GLU A 93 -13.58 12.21 28.73
CA GLU A 93 -12.92 11.83 27.48
C GLU A 93 -13.16 10.38 27.13
N HIS A 94 -13.03 9.47 28.11
CA HIS A 94 -13.31 8.07 27.91
C HIS A 94 -14.78 7.82 27.55
N ALA A 95 -15.71 8.53 28.20
CA ALA A 95 -17.13 8.49 27.82
C ALA A 95 -17.34 9.01 26.38
N PHE A 96 -16.71 10.12 26.01
CA PHE A 96 -16.79 10.68 24.66
C PHE A 96 -16.19 9.78 23.59
N ALA A 97 -15.05 9.14 23.86
CA ALA A 97 -14.45 8.14 22.99
C ALA A 97 -15.42 6.97 22.73
N HIS A 98 -16.08 6.47 23.78
CA HIS A 98 -17.13 5.45 23.63
C HIS A 98 -18.32 5.93 22.81
N TYR A 99 -18.80 7.16 23.02
CA TYR A 99 -19.86 7.74 22.20
C TYR A 99 -19.45 7.85 20.73
N THR A 100 -18.21 8.29 20.43
CA THR A 100 -17.69 8.32 19.05
C THR A 100 -17.75 6.94 18.42
N VAL A 101 -17.24 5.90 19.10
CA VAL A 101 -17.25 4.53 18.58
C VAL A 101 -18.68 4.05 18.33
N ILE A 102 -19.61 4.26 19.27
CA ILE A 102 -21.00 3.84 19.13
C ILE A 102 -21.67 4.56 17.96
N ILE A 103 -21.55 5.89 17.87
CA ILE A 103 -22.13 6.69 16.78
C ILE A 103 -21.59 6.21 15.44
N VAL A 104 -20.27 6.05 15.33
CA VAL A 104 -19.61 5.59 14.12
C VAL A 104 -20.07 4.17 13.74
N ALA A 105 -20.15 3.25 14.71
CA ALA A 105 -20.64 1.90 14.48
C ALA A 105 -22.10 1.88 14.01
N VAL A 106 -22.98 2.69 14.63
CA VAL A 106 -24.38 2.84 14.22
C VAL A 106 -24.47 3.39 12.79
N LEU A 107 -23.68 4.42 12.46
CA LEU A 107 -23.64 4.97 11.10
C LEU A 107 -23.13 3.95 10.08
N CYS A 108 -22.10 3.18 10.41
CA CYS A 108 -21.60 2.10 9.55
C CYS A 108 -22.68 1.03 9.31
N VAL A 109 -23.36 0.58 10.37
CA VAL A 109 -24.46 -0.39 10.26
C VAL A 109 -25.59 0.18 9.42
N ALA A 110 -26.02 1.42 9.67
CA ALA A 110 -27.06 2.08 8.89
C ALA A 110 -26.69 2.20 7.40
N LEU A 111 -25.44 2.59 7.09
CA LEU A 111 -24.94 2.66 5.72
C LEU A 111 -24.94 1.29 5.04
N VAL A 112 -24.49 0.24 5.75
CA VAL A 112 -24.52 -1.14 5.25
C VAL A 112 -25.97 -1.56 4.99
N VAL A 113 -26.89 -1.33 5.93
CA VAL A 113 -28.32 -1.66 5.77
C VAL A 113 -28.92 -0.93 4.56
N VAL A 114 -28.68 0.38 4.42
CA VAL A 114 -29.17 1.17 3.28
C VAL A 114 -28.60 0.66 1.95
N LYS A 115 -27.28 0.41 1.88
CA LYS A 115 -26.63 -0.10 0.66
C LYS A 115 -27.09 -1.52 0.33
N CYS A 116 -27.23 -2.38 1.32
CA CYS A 116 -27.75 -3.73 1.16
C CYS A 116 -29.23 -3.74 0.81
N SER A 117 -30.02 -2.73 1.16
CA SER A 117 -31.46 -2.68 0.83
C SER A 117 -31.73 -2.30 -0.64
N GLN A 118 -30.74 -1.71 -1.31
CA GLN A 118 -30.83 -1.36 -2.73
C GLN A 118 -30.65 -2.62 -3.60
N LYS A 119 -31.75 -3.15 -4.15
CA LYS A 119 -31.75 -4.26 -5.13
C LYS A 119 -30.64 -4.18 -6.21
N PRO A 120 -30.39 -3.03 -6.89
CA PRO A 120 -29.32 -2.96 -7.89
C PRO A 120 -27.92 -3.11 -7.29
N VAL A 121 -27.72 -2.80 -6.01
CA VAL A 121 -26.44 -3.02 -5.32
C VAL A 121 -26.30 -4.50 -4.97
N GLN A 122 -27.36 -5.15 -4.45
CA GLN A 122 -27.34 -6.59 -4.15
C GLN A 122 -26.97 -7.42 -5.38
N VAL A 123 -27.60 -7.15 -6.53
CA VAL A 123 -27.32 -7.87 -7.79
C VAL A 123 -25.87 -7.64 -8.23
N ARG A 124 -25.37 -6.41 -8.15
CA ARG A 124 -23.96 -6.09 -8.49
C ARG A 124 -22.98 -6.79 -7.55
N VAL A 125 -23.23 -6.80 -6.24
CA VAL A 125 -22.38 -7.48 -5.26
C VAL A 125 -22.40 -9.00 -5.47
N ALA A 126 -23.59 -9.58 -5.67
CA ALA A 126 -23.73 -11.02 -5.95
C ALA A 126 -23.02 -11.41 -7.26
N LYS A 127 -23.15 -10.61 -8.31
CA LYS A 127 -22.45 -10.80 -9.59
C LYS A 127 -20.93 -10.69 -9.39
N LYS A 128 -20.44 -9.65 -8.71
CA LYS A 128 -19.01 -9.49 -8.38
C LYS A 128 -18.48 -10.67 -7.57
N TRP A 129 -19.24 -11.16 -6.59
CA TRP A 129 -18.83 -12.31 -5.77
C TRP A 129 -18.81 -13.62 -6.57
N LYS A 130 -19.80 -13.83 -7.44
CA LYS A 130 -19.81 -14.97 -8.38
C LYS A 130 -18.60 -14.90 -9.32
N ASN A 131 -18.33 -13.75 -9.92
CA ASN A 131 -17.21 -13.55 -10.83
C ASN A 131 -15.86 -13.74 -10.12
N LEU A 132 -15.75 -13.24 -8.89
CA LEU A 132 -14.60 -13.49 -8.02
C LEU A 132 -14.37 -14.98 -7.76
N ARG A 133 -15.43 -15.71 -7.39
CA ARG A 133 -15.39 -17.15 -7.13
C ARG A 133 -15.01 -17.93 -8.39
N ASP A 134 -15.52 -17.50 -9.53
CA ASP A 134 -15.28 -18.14 -10.82
C ASP A 134 -13.91 -17.75 -11.42
N GLY A 135 -13.24 -16.73 -10.84
CA GLY A 135 -11.92 -16.26 -11.28
C GLY A 135 -11.98 -15.37 -12.52
N ASN A 136 -13.14 -14.78 -12.82
CA ASN A 136 -13.33 -13.83 -13.90
C ASN A 136 -13.13 -12.40 -13.39
N ILE A 137 -11.98 -11.79 -13.68
CA ILE A 137 -11.64 -10.42 -13.26
C ILE A 137 -12.19 -9.39 -14.27
N ASN A 138 -12.58 -9.81 -15.47
CA ASN A 138 -12.86 -8.89 -16.57
C ASN A 138 -14.32 -8.43 -16.65
N SER A 139 -15.16 -8.91 -15.74
CA SER A 139 -16.61 -8.69 -15.74
C SER A 139 -17.08 -7.30 -15.28
N ASP A 140 -16.19 -6.31 -15.19
CA ASP A 140 -16.58 -4.94 -14.85
C ASP A 140 -17.19 -4.21 -16.05
N SER A 141 -17.23 -4.82 -17.24
CA SER A 141 -18.15 -4.38 -18.30
C SER A 141 -19.58 -4.49 -17.78
N GLU A 142 -20.26 -3.36 -17.56
CA GLU A 142 -21.68 -3.32 -17.19
C GLU A 142 -22.61 -3.89 -18.29
N ASP A 143 -22.01 -4.39 -19.36
CA ASP A 143 -22.54 -4.71 -20.68
C ASP A 143 -22.54 -6.22 -21.01
N ASP A 144 -22.47 -7.11 -20.00
CA ASP A 144 -22.61 -8.57 -20.20
C ASP A 144 -24.00 -9.01 -20.74
N ARG A 145 -24.87 -8.07 -21.14
CA ARG A 145 -26.15 -8.38 -21.80
C ARG A 145 -25.99 -8.67 -23.29
N ASP A 146 -24.85 -8.33 -23.89
CA ASP A 146 -24.64 -8.47 -25.32
C ASP A 146 -23.38 -9.30 -25.65
N ASP A 147 -22.98 -10.23 -24.77
CA ASP A 147 -21.86 -11.14 -25.05
C ASP A 147 -22.12 -12.07 -26.26
N ASP A 148 -23.39 -12.24 -26.65
CA ASP A 148 -23.81 -13.00 -27.82
C ASP A 148 -23.95 -12.12 -29.10
N ASP A 149 -23.69 -10.81 -29.01
CA ASP A 149 -23.69 -9.93 -30.18
C ASP A 149 -22.47 -10.25 -31.07
N PRO A 150 -22.67 -10.74 -32.32
CA PRO A 150 -21.57 -11.08 -33.22
C PRO A 150 -20.64 -9.89 -33.52
N GLU A 151 -21.14 -8.65 -33.47
CA GLU A 151 -20.33 -7.46 -33.70
C GLU A 151 -19.31 -7.27 -32.57
N ARG A 152 -19.75 -7.43 -31.31
CA ARG A 152 -18.87 -7.36 -30.14
C ARG A 152 -17.86 -8.51 -30.07
N VAL A 153 -18.24 -9.70 -30.53
CA VAL A 153 -17.30 -10.84 -30.64
C VAL A 153 -16.19 -10.54 -31.65
N LEU A 154 -16.53 -9.92 -32.78
CA LEU A 154 -15.57 -9.50 -33.80
C LEU A 154 -14.65 -8.40 -33.28
N GLU A 155 -15.21 -7.37 -32.62
CA GLU A 155 -14.45 -6.27 -31.99
C GLU A 155 -13.43 -6.82 -30.98
N ARG A 156 -13.86 -7.70 -30.06
CA ARG A 156 -12.95 -8.35 -29.09
C ARG A 156 -11.85 -9.18 -29.76
N ALA A 157 -12.15 -9.84 -30.88
CA ALA A 157 -11.17 -10.60 -31.62
C ALA A 157 -10.14 -9.69 -32.31
N GLU A 158 -10.57 -8.53 -32.83
CA GLU A 158 -9.70 -7.50 -33.41
C GLU A 158 -8.83 -6.84 -32.33
N GLU A 159 -9.41 -6.46 -31.20
CA GLU A 159 -8.69 -5.96 -30.03
C GLU A 159 -7.64 -6.99 -29.56
N LEU A 160 -8.02 -8.26 -29.44
CA LEU A 160 -7.08 -9.31 -29.05
C LEU A 160 -5.94 -9.45 -30.07
N LYS A 161 -6.24 -9.36 -31.36
CA LYS A 161 -5.24 -9.42 -32.43
C LYS A 161 -4.29 -8.23 -32.37
N GLU A 162 -4.80 -7.03 -32.09
CA GLU A 162 -3.97 -5.82 -31.89
C GLU A 162 -3.11 -5.94 -30.64
N ARG A 163 -3.66 -6.41 -29.51
CA ARG A 163 -2.94 -6.66 -28.26
C ARG A 163 -1.89 -7.77 -28.40
N MET A 164 -2.00 -8.64 -29.41
CA MET A 164 -1.00 -9.67 -29.71
C MET A 164 0.19 -9.17 -30.54
N ASP A 165 0.11 -7.98 -31.16
CA ASP A 165 1.25 -7.40 -31.89
C ASP A 165 2.37 -7.00 -30.90
N PRO A 166 3.59 -7.55 -31.04
CA PRO A 166 4.74 -7.14 -30.22
C PRO A 166 5.06 -5.64 -30.24
N LYS A 167 4.58 -4.88 -31.24
CA LYS A 167 4.75 -3.43 -31.32
C LYS A 167 3.61 -2.64 -30.69
N SER A 168 2.48 -3.28 -30.38
CA SER A 168 1.32 -2.60 -29.77
C SER A 168 1.70 -1.96 -28.42
N LYS A 169 1.08 -0.81 -28.12
CA LYS A 169 1.21 -0.15 -26.82
C LYS A 169 0.51 -0.97 -25.73
N ASP A 170 -0.66 -1.51 -26.07
CA ASP A 170 -1.53 -2.27 -25.18
C ASP A 170 -1.30 -3.78 -25.27
N PHE A 171 -0.03 -4.16 -25.48
CA PHE A 171 0.38 -5.55 -25.60
C PHE A 171 -0.14 -6.39 -24.43
N ILE A 172 -0.70 -7.57 -24.74
CA ILE A 172 -1.48 -8.41 -23.82
C ILE A 172 -0.78 -8.71 -22.49
N ALA A 173 0.55 -8.84 -22.51
CA ALA A 173 1.36 -9.02 -21.33
C ALA A 173 2.36 -7.87 -21.20
N PRO A 174 2.02 -6.75 -20.57
CA PRO A 174 2.93 -5.60 -20.47
C PRO A 174 4.26 -5.98 -19.83
N GLY A 175 5.28 -5.18 -20.12
CA GLY A 175 6.65 -5.46 -19.69
C GLY A 175 6.77 -5.47 -18.17
N ASN A 176 7.29 -6.57 -17.63
CA ASN A 176 7.54 -6.75 -16.21
C ASN A 176 8.69 -7.75 -16.08
N ILE A 177 9.67 -7.42 -15.25
CA ILE A 177 10.93 -8.18 -15.16
C ILE A 177 10.71 -9.63 -14.69
N TYR A 178 9.75 -9.87 -13.78
CA TYR A 178 9.44 -11.22 -13.29
C TYR A 178 8.80 -12.08 -14.40
N ARG A 179 7.84 -11.52 -15.14
CA ARG A 179 7.24 -12.17 -16.31
C ARG A 179 8.26 -12.43 -17.42
N LEU A 180 9.24 -11.54 -17.59
CA LEU A 180 10.34 -11.78 -18.52
C LEU A 180 11.14 -13.03 -18.15
N ILE A 181 11.51 -13.17 -16.88
CA ILE A 181 12.32 -14.30 -16.38
C ILE A 181 11.52 -15.62 -16.44
N ALA A 182 10.19 -15.54 -16.28
CA ALA A 182 9.29 -16.66 -16.49
C ALA A 182 9.34 -17.19 -17.93
N VAL A 183 9.25 -16.29 -18.92
CA VAL A 183 9.16 -16.64 -20.35
C VAL A 183 10.53 -16.94 -20.98
N LEU A 184 11.57 -16.21 -20.57
CA LEU A 184 12.95 -16.32 -21.06
C LEU A 184 13.83 -17.12 -20.08
N HIS A 185 13.49 -18.39 -19.86
CA HIS A 185 14.26 -19.31 -18.98
C HIS A 185 15.71 -19.56 -19.48
N PRO A 186 16.61 -20.11 -18.64
CA PRO A 186 18.03 -20.32 -18.98
C PRO A 186 18.27 -21.13 -20.27
N GLY A 187 17.39 -22.07 -20.60
CA GLY A 187 17.47 -22.83 -21.87
C GLY A 187 17.32 -21.97 -23.14
N LYS A 188 16.68 -20.79 -23.06
CA LYS A 188 16.53 -19.86 -24.20
C LYS A 188 17.69 -18.86 -24.30
N ILE A 189 18.09 -18.27 -23.18
CA ILE A 189 19.01 -17.12 -23.12
C ILE A 189 20.37 -17.41 -22.48
N GLY A 190 20.57 -18.59 -21.90
CA GLY A 190 21.75 -18.96 -21.10
C GLY A 190 21.63 -18.56 -19.62
N TRP A 191 22.41 -19.22 -18.76
CA TRP A 191 22.40 -18.97 -17.30
C TRP A 191 22.89 -17.58 -16.92
N VAL A 192 23.98 -17.09 -17.53
CA VAL A 192 24.59 -15.81 -17.14
C VAL A 192 23.65 -14.61 -17.39
N PRO A 193 23.06 -14.43 -18.59
CA PRO A 193 22.10 -13.34 -18.79
C PRO A 193 20.84 -13.49 -17.94
N TRP A 194 20.37 -14.73 -17.75
CA TRP A 194 19.22 -15.03 -16.92
C TRP A 194 19.44 -14.65 -15.46
N LEU A 195 20.59 -15.01 -14.88
CA LEU A 195 20.98 -14.61 -13.52
C LEU A 195 21.08 -13.10 -13.38
N GLY A 196 21.59 -12.41 -14.40
CA GLY A 196 21.61 -10.95 -14.45
C GLY A 196 20.20 -10.34 -14.37
N PHE A 197 19.22 -10.92 -15.08
CA PHE A 197 17.82 -10.48 -14.97
C PHE A 197 17.20 -10.84 -13.63
N ALA A 198 17.46 -12.05 -13.11
CA ALA A 198 16.98 -12.49 -11.79
C ALA A 198 17.48 -11.59 -10.67
N PHE A 199 18.76 -11.17 -10.70
CA PHE A 199 19.30 -10.22 -9.76
C PHE A 199 18.63 -8.84 -9.85
N LYS A 200 18.42 -8.33 -11.07
CA LYS A 200 17.65 -7.08 -11.28
C LYS A 200 16.23 -7.17 -10.74
N ALA A 201 15.55 -8.30 -10.96
CA ALA A 201 14.22 -8.56 -10.41
C ALA A 201 14.23 -8.61 -8.89
N PHE A 202 15.24 -9.23 -8.28
CA PHE A 202 15.40 -9.27 -6.83
C PHE A 202 15.58 -7.86 -6.25
N VAL A 203 16.47 -7.05 -6.82
CA VAL A 203 16.68 -5.64 -6.40
C VAL A 203 15.40 -4.84 -6.57
N CYS A 204 14.69 -5.01 -7.69
CA CYS A 204 13.39 -4.38 -7.94
C CYS A 204 12.37 -4.74 -6.86
N GLY A 205 12.20 -6.02 -6.56
CA GLY A 205 11.23 -6.48 -5.55
C GLY A 205 11.59 -5.99 -4.15
N TYR A 206 12.88 -5.99 -3.82
CA TYR A 206 13.38 -5.41 -2.58
C TYR A 206 13.02 -3.92 -2.47
N MET A 207 13.29 -3.12 -3.50
CA MET A 207 12.92 -1.69 -3.51
C MET A 207 11.41 -1.47 -3.42
N GLN A 208 10.62 -2.27 -4.14
CA GLN A 208 9.15 -2.17 -4.15
C GLN A 208 8.52 -2.41 -2.79
N LEU A 209 9.11 -3.27 -1.95
CA LEU A 209 8.60 -3.57 -0.61
C LEU A 209 9.25 -2.71 0.47
N MET A 210 10.57 -2.51 0.41
CA MET A 210 11.29 -1.82 1.49
C MET A 210 10.96 -0.35 1.60
N LEU A 211 10.75 0.34 0.48
CA LEU A 211 10.40 1.76 0.48
C LEU A 211 9.08 2.04 1.22
N PRO A 212 7.94 1.42 0.85
CA PRO A 212 6.71 1.62 1.60
C PRO A 212 6.80 1.10 3.03
N PHE A 213 7.50 -0.02 3.25
CA PHE A 213 7.73 -0.53 4.62
C PHE A 213 8.42 0.52 5.50
N LYS A 214 9.49 1.14 5.01
CA LYS A 214 10.22 2.17 5.73
C LYS A 214 9.39 3.43 5.98
N ILE A 215 8.54 3.82 5.04
CA ILE A 215 7.61 4.95 5.22
C ILE A 215 6.61 4.63 6.35
N ILE A 216 6.06 3.42 6.38
CA ILE A 216 5.15 2.96 7.44
C ILE A 216 5.87 2.93 8.78
N GLU A 217 7.03 2.30 8.84
CA GLU A 217 7.86 2.18 10.04
C GLU A 217 8.22 3.56 10.62
N ASN A 218 8.72 4.47 9.78
CA ASN A 218 9.07 5.82 10.21
C ASN A 218 7.84 6.60 10.70
N THR A 219 6.69 6.43 10.04
CA THR A 219 5.46 7.08 10.47
C THR A 219 5.02 6.58 11.85
N PHE A 220 5.14 5.27 12.15
CA PHE A 220 4.85 4.75 13.50
C PHE A 220 5.90 5.11 14.56
N LYS A 221 7.15 5.39 14.16
CA LYS A 221 8.17 5.92 15.09
C LYS A 221 7.90 7.38 15.45
N GLU A 222 7.50 8.18 14.46
CA GLU A 222 7.17 9.60 14.63
C GLU A 222 5.82 9.81 15.30
N TRP A 223 4.84 8.96 15.01
CA TRP A 223 3.46 9.12 15.43
C TRP A 223 2.95 7.90 16.19
N ARG A 224 2.40 8.15 17.37
CA ARG A 224 1.76 7.15 18.23
C ARG A 224 0.25 7.32 18.16
N VAL A 225 -0.47 6.21 18.04
CA VAL A 225 -1.93 6.22 18.22
C VAL A 225 -2.20 6.35 19.72
N THR A 226 -2.86 7.43 20.13
CA THR A 226 -3.13 7.69 21.56
C THR A 226 -4.52 7.23 22.00
N GLY A 227 -5.45 7.07 21.07
CA GLY A 227 -6.80 6.65 21.40
C GLY A 227 -7.80 7.00 20.31
N ILE A 228 -9.05 7.20 20.73
CA ILE A 228 -10.16 7.57 19.86
C ILE A 228 -10.38 9.09 19.90
N LYS A 229 -10.68 9.70 18.75
CA LYS A 229 -10.96 11.13 18.66
C LYS A 229 -12.19 11.54 19.46
N SER A 230 -12.09 12.67 20.15
CA SER A 230 -13.22 13.29 20.84
C SER A 230 -14.21 13.90 19.84
N PRO A 231 -15.54 13.79 20.04
CA PRO A 231 -16.55 14.47 19.22
C PRO A 231 -16.33 15.99 19.17
N ILE A 232 -15.84 16.58 20.26
CA ILE A 232 -15.57 18.02 20.38
C ILE A 232 -14.53 18.48 19.36
N TRP A 233 -13.53 17.64 19.08
CA TRP A 233 -12.50 17.95 18.10
C TRP A 233 -13.09 18.19 16.70
N PHE A 234 -14.14 17.47 16.31
CA PHE A 234 -14.80 17.67 15.02
C PHE A 234 -15.61 18.96 14.95
N ILE A 235 -16.11 19.46 16.09
CA ILE A 235 -16.82 20.74 16.15
C ILE A 235 -15.82 21.88 15.97
N GLU A 236 -14.68 21.81 16.66
CA GLU A 236 -13.63 22.83 16.60
C GLU A 236 -12.86 22.81 15.28
N ASN A 237 -12.62 21.63 14.71
CA ASN A 237 -11.78 21.44 13.53
C ASN A 237 -12.59 20.96 12.31
N GLY A 238 -13.90 21.18 12.27
CA GLY A 238 -14.79 20.58 11.27
C GLY A 238 -14.38 20.88 9.82
N PHE A 239 -13.93 22.10 9.53
CA PHE A 239 -13.46 22.46 8.20
C PHE A 239 -12.15 21.73 7.81
N LEU A 240 -11.19 21.68 8.73
CA LEU A 240 -9.94 20.94 8.53
C LEU A 240 -10.20 19.44 8.36
N PHE A 241 -11.11 18.88 9.17
CA PHE A 241 -11.51 17.50 9.03
C PHE A 241 -12.18 17.21 7.69
N ALA A 242 -13.12 18.07 7.24
CA ALA A 242 -13.81 17.91 5.97
C ALA A 242 -12.84 17.97 4.78
N SER A 243 -11.85 18.87 4.81
CA SER A 243 -10.81 18.94 3.78
C SER A 243 -9.92 17.69 3.81
N MET A 244 -9.44 17.24 4.98
CA MET A 244 -8.67 15.99 5.11
C MET A 244 -9.45 14.77 4.60
N MET A 245 -10.73 14.66 4.93
CA MET A 245 -11.61 13.59 4.44
C MET A 245 -11.78 13.62 2.93
N THR A 246 -12.02 14.80 2.35
CA THR A 246 -12.19 14.97 0.89
C THR A 246 -10.90 14.62 0.14
N THR A 247 -9.76 15.14 0.62
CA THR A 247 -8.45 14.85 0.06
C THR A 247 -8.09 13.37 0.20
N LEU A 248 -8.32 12.77 1.36
CA LEU A 248 -8.09 11.33 1.58
C LEU A 248 -8.95 10.50 0.64
N ALA A 249 -10.26 10.78 0.58
CA ALA A 249 -11.18 10.03 -0.27
C ALA A 249 -10.77 10.13 -1.75
N SER A 250 -10.44 11.35 -2.23
CA SER A 250 -9.97 11.56 -3.60
C SER A 250 -8.69 10.79 -3.89
N LEU A 251 -7.66 10.95 -3.04
CA LEU A 251 -6.37 10.29 -3.24
C LEU A 251 -6.48 8.76 -3.11
N CYS A 252 -7.17 8.26 -2.09
CA CYS A 252 -7.42 6.82 -1.93
C CYS A 252 -8.16 6.24 -3.12
N ASN A 253 -9.17 6.92 -3.68
CA ASN A 253 -9.87 6.43 -4.87
C ASN A 253 -8.95 6.35 -6.09
N VAL A 254 -8.10 7.36 -6.32
CA VAL A 254 -7.14 7.35 -7.43
C VAL A 254 -6.12 6.21 -7.24
N PHE A 255 -5.53 6.09 -6.05
CA PHE A 255 -4.57 5.02 -5.76
C PHE A 255 -5.22 3.64 -5.82
N GLN A 256 -6.43 3.47 -5.29
CA GLN A 256 -7.17 2.21 -5.34
C GLN A 256 -7.46 1.81 -6.78
N SER A 257 -7.91 2.74 -7.63
CA SER A 257 -8.12 2.46 -9.07
C SER A 257 -6.82 2.00 -9.71
N LYS A 258 -5.72 2.70 -9.47
CA LYS A 258 -4.40 2.32 -10.02
C LYS A 258 -3.90 0.97 -9.49
N CYS A 259 -4.07 0.68 -8.20
CA CYS A 259 -3.77 -0.63 -7.61
C CYS A 259 -4.60 -1.73 -8.28
N ALA A 260 -5.90 -1.50 -8.45
CA ALA A 260 -6.83 -2.44 -9.03
C ALA A 260 -6.47 -2.73 -10.51
N ASP A 261 -6.20 -1.69 -11.30
CA ASP A 261 -5.75 -1.81 -12.68
C ASP A 261 -4.44 -2.59 -12.76
N TYR A 262 -3.46 -2.28 -11.90
CA TYR A 262 -2.16 -2.93 -11.90
C TYR A 262 -2.24 -4.42 -11.50
N ILE A 263 -3.08 -4.76 -10.52
CA ILE A 263 -3.39 -6.13 -10.11
C ILE A 263 -4.11 -6.88 -11.25
N LYS A 264 -5.13 -6.26 -11.86
CA LYS A 264 -5.91 -6.84 -12.97
C LYS A 264 -5.03 -7.13 -14.17
N VAL A 265 -4.30 -6.14 -14.66
CA VAL A 265 -3.39 -6.27 -15.81
C VAL A 265 -2.27 -7.27 -15.52
N GLY A 266 -1.77 -7.31 -14.29
CA GLY A 266 -0.82 -8.33 -13.84
C GLY A 266 -1.41 -9.74 -13.90
N ALA A 267 -2.63 -9.92 -13.39
CA ALA A 267 -3.33 -11.19 -13.38
C ALA A 267 -3.67 -11.70 -14.79
N GLU A 268 -4.19 -10.84 -15.67
CA GLU A 268 -4.46 -11.17 -17.09
C GLU A 268 -3.21 -11.66 -17.81
N ALA A 269 -2.10 -10.93 -17.67
CA ALA A 269 -0.84 -11.30 -18.31
C ALA A 269 -0.26 -12.59 -17.75
N ASN A 270 -0.33 -12.77 -16.44
CA ASN A 270 0.10 -13.99 -15.77
C ASN A 270 -0.74 -15.19 -16.20
N HIS A 271 -2.06 -15.01 -16.28
CA HIS A 271 -3.00 -16.00 -16.80
C HIS A 271 -2.61 -16.38 -18.24
N PHE A 272 -2.43 -15.40 -19.12
CA PHE A 272 -2.01 -15.62 -20.51
C PHE A 272 -0.72 -16.45 -20.62
N ILE A 273 0.29 -16.12 -19.82
CA ILE A 273 1.60 -16.79 -19.84
C ILE A 273 1.49 -18.24 -19.34
N MET A 274 0.67 -18.51 -18.32
CA MET A 274 0.54 -19.86 -17.76
C MET A 274 -0.36 -20.77 -18.60
N THR A 275 -1.40 -20.23 -19.25
CA THR A 275 -2.35 -21.05 -20.01
C THR A 275 -1.86 -21.38 -21.42
N ARG A 276 -0.75 -20.79 -21.88
CA ARG A 276 -0.22 -21.01 -23.22
C ARG A 276 1.21 -21.54 -23.24
N TYR A 277 1.52 -22.35 -24.26
CA TYR A 277 2.86 -22.88 -24.50
C TYR A 277 3.29 -22.76 -25.97
N SER A 278 4.59 -22.89 -26.20
CA SER A 278 5.19 -22.94 -27.54
C SER A 278 5.48 -24.38 -27.94
N ASP A 279 5.07 -24.77 -29.16
CA ASP A 279 5.50 -26.03 -29.76
C ASP A 279 7.01 -26.02 -29.98
N THR A 280 7.73 -26.65 -29.08
CA THR A 280 9.20 -26.73 -29.17
C THR A 280 9.62 -27.73 -30.25
N THR A 281 8.72 -28.61 -30.69
CA THR A 281 8.96 -29.63 -31.72
C THR A 281 9.00 -29.09 -33.14
N ALA A 282 8.50 -27.88 -33.40
CA ALA A 282 8.33 -27.37 -34.75
C ALA A 282 9.55 -26.64 -35.34
N THR A 283 10.67 -26.47 -34.61
CA THR A 283 11.77 -25.63 -35.10
C THR A 283 13.16 -26.12 -34.68
N SER A 284 13.68 -27.12 -35.41
CA SER A 284 15.12 -27.22 -35.67
C SER A 284 15.63 -26.07 -36.55
N ASP A 285 14.73 -25.37 -37.25
CA ASP A 285 15.12 -24.51 -38.39
C ASP A 285 15.08 -23.01 -38.11
N SER A 286 14.66 -22.56 -36.92
CA SER A 286 14.74 -21.15 -36.55
C SER A 286 15.87 -20.92 -35.55
N ALA A 287 17.10 -21.12 -36.05
CA ALA A 287 18.24 -20.32 -35.61
C ALA A 287 17.94 -18.85 -35.96
N VAL A 288 16.97 -18.24 -35.25
CA VAL A 288 16.75 -16.81 -35.29
C VAL A 288 18.05 -16.20 -34.83
N GLU A 289 18.76 -15.64 -35.79
CA GLU A 289 19.97 -14.87 -35.63
C GLU A 289 19.71 -13.80 -34.56
N PHE A 290 20.24 -14.03 -33.37
CA PHE A 290 20.10 -13.11 -32.24
C PHE A 290 20.99 -11.89 -32.52
N ALA A 291 20.49 -11.00 -33.37
CA ALA A 291 21.08 -9.69 -33.61
C ALA A 291 21.26 -8.95 -32.27
N GLU A 292 22.42 -8.33 -32.17
CA GLU A 292 23.12 -7.99 -30.95
C GLU A 292 22.43 -6.90 -30.12
N VAL A 293 22.56 -7.00 -28.80
CA VAL A 293 22.22 -5.92 -27.85
C VAL A 293 23.54 -5.28 -27.42
N PRO A 294 23.88 -4.07 -27.89
CA PRO A 294 25.02 -3.31 -27.40
C PRO A 294 24.64 -2.58 -26.10
N GLY A 295 25.48 -2.73 -25.07
CA GLY A 295 25.30 -2.18 -23.72
C GLY A 295 24.35 -3.07 -22.91
N VAL A 296 24.73 -3.77 -21.86
CA VAL A 296 25.23 -3.26 -20.57
C VAL A 296 26.16 -4.29 -19.89
N VAL A 297 26.49 -5.41 -20.55
CA VAL A 297 27.45 -6.43 -20.06
C VAL A 297 28.58 -6.60 -21.08
N ARG A 298 29.20 -5.48 -21.46
CA ARG A 298 30.05 -5.40 -22.66
C ARG A 298 31.46 -5.96 -22.45
N ASP A 299 31.96 -5.98 -21.21
CA ASP A 299 33.40 -6.18 -21.04
C ASP A 299 33.82 -7.65 -20.93
N MET A 300 32.94 -8.57 -20.53
CA MET A 300 33.25 -10.01 -20.62
C MET A 300 32.59 -10.67 -21.83
N ALA A 301 31.33 -10.37 -22.16
CA ALA A 301 30.64 -11.05 -23.24
C ALA A 301 31.14 -10.64 -24.65
N GLY A 302 31.76 -9.46 -24.80
CA GLY A 302 32.33 -8.99 -26.07
C GLY A 302 33.54 -9.81 -26.52
N GLU A 303 34.39 -10.22 -25.58
CA GLU A 303 35.63 -10.94 -25.88
C GLU A 303 35.36 -12.41 -26.28
N TYR A 304 34.45 -13.10 -25.58
CA TYR A 304 34.02 -14.46 -25.97
C TYR A 304 33.28 -14.51 -27.31
N LYS A 305 32.67 -13.39 -27.73
CA LYS A 305 31.91 -13.32 -28.98
C LYS A 305 32.80 -13.06 -30.20
N ALA A 306 33.89 -12.30 -30.03
CA ALA A 306 34.92 -12.15 -31.05
C ALA A 306 35.55 -13.50 -31.44
N LEU A 307 35.54 -14.47 -30.53
CA LEU A 307 36.03 -15.84 -30.75
C LEU A 307 35.00 -16.80 -31.36
N GLY A 308 33.79 -16.33 -31.71
CA GLY A 308 32.76 -17.17 -32.33
C GLY A 308 32.19 -18.28 -31.41
N TYR A 309 32.50 -18.25 -30.11
CA TYR A 309 32.09 -19.30 -29.18
C TYR A 309 30.60 -19.17 -28.82
N LYS A 310 29.76 -19.98 -29.44
CA LYS A 310 28.36 -20.14 -29.02
C LYS A 310 28.34 -21.04 -27.79
N ALA A 311 28.32 -20.44 -26.59
CA ALA A 311 28.17 -21.19 -25.35
C ALA A 311 26.97 -22.15 -25.47
N PRO A 312 27.14 -23.46 -25.19
CA PRO A 312 26.08 -24.43 -25.36
C PRO A 312 24.90 -24.05 -24.46
N LYS A 313 23.70 -23.96 -25.06
CA LYS A 313 22.49 -23.66 -24.30
C LYS A 313 22.21 -24.81 -23.34
N PRO A 314 21.97 -24.54 -22.05
CA PRO A 314 21.68 -25.60 -21.09
C PRO A 314 20.38 -26.32 -21.49
N LYS A 315 20.43 -27.65 -21.58
CA LYS A 315 19.23 -28.46 -21.77
C LYS A 315 18.43 -28.43 -20.47
N MET A 316 17.28 -27.77 -20.48
CA MET A 316 16.34 -27.79 -19.36
C MET A 316 15.24 -28.81 -19.63
N SER A 317 14.85 -29.56 -18.60
CA SER A 317 13.69 -30.45 -18.74
C SER A 317 12.41 -29.61 -18.87
N PRO A 318 11.36 -30.11 -19.56
CA PRO A 318 10.07 -29.41 -19.65
C PRO A 318 9.49 -29.07 -18.27
N LEU A 319 9.70 -29.95 -17.29
CA LEU A 319 9.28 -29.73 -15.90
C LEU A 319 9.99 -28.52 -15.27
N GLN A 320 11.31 -28.37 -15.46
CA GLN A 320 12.06 -27.22 -14.93
C GLN A 320 11.58 -25.90 -15.55
N ILE A 321 11.24 -25.91 -16.85
CA ILE A 321 10.70 -24.73 -17.53
C ILE A 321 9.34 -24.34 -16.92
N ARG A 322 8.47 -25.32 -16.68
CA ARG A 322 7.16 -25.11 -16.04
C ARG A 322 7.29 -24.57 -14.62
N ILE A 323 8.14 -25.19 -13.79
CA ILE A 323 8.39 -24.75 -12.40
C ILE A 323 8.94 -23.33 -12.39
N ASN A 324 9.90 -23.01 -13.27
CA ASN A 324 10.43 -21.65 -13.39
C ASN A 324 9.32 -20.65 -13.74
N ALA A 325 8.52 -20.93 -14.78
CA ALA A 325 7.43 -20.04 -15.19
C ALA A 325 6.43 -19.83 -14.05
N LEU A 326 6.02 -20.91 -13.38
CA LEU A 326 5.09 -20.87 -12.26
C LEU A 326 5.64 -20.01 -11.11
N PHE A 327 6.88 -20.27 -10.67
CA PHE A 327 7.50 -19.54 -9.58
C PHE A 327 7.54 -18.02 -9.83
N TRP A 328 8.05 -17.59 -10.98
CA TRP A 328 8.21 -16.16 -11.28
C TRP A 328 6.87 -15.45 -11.51
N VAL A 329 5.88 -16.14 -12.08
CA VAL A 329 4.53 -15.60 -12.25
C VAL A 329 3.83 -15.42 -10.90
N TRP A 330 3.94 -16.40 -10.00
CA TRP A 330 3.42 -16.28 -8.63
C TRP A 330 4.13 -15.15 -7.87
N LEU A 331 5.45 -15.08 -7.93
CA LEU A 331 6.23 -14.01 -7.29
C LEU A 331 5.81 -12.63 -7.81
N SER A 332 5.63 -12.48 -9.13
CA SER A 332 5.13 -11.24 -9.72
C SER A 332 3.78 -10.84 -9.13
N MET A 333 2.85 -11.79 -9.00
CA MET A 333 1.53 -11.50 -8.47
C MET A 333 1.58 -11.12 -6.99
N THR A 334 2.35 -11.87 -6.20
CA THR A 334 2.53 -11.59 -4.77
C THR A 334 3.09 -10.20 -4.57
N LEU A 335 4.13 -9.81 -5.32
CA LEU A 335 4.73 -8.48 -5.23
C LEU A 335 3.75 -7.37 -5.61
N ASN A 336 2.98 -7.55 -6.71
CA ASN A 336 1.98 -6.57 -7.13
C ASN A 336 0.90 -6.36 -6.06
N VAL A 337 0.42 -7.45 -5.45
CA VAL A 337 -0.58 -7.40 -4.37
C VAL A 337 0.00 -6.76 -3.12
N SER A 338 1.14 -7.23 -2.62
CA SER A 338 1.71 -6.76 -1.36
C SER A 338 2.10 -5.28 -1.46
N MET A 339 2.73 -4.89 -2.56
CA MET A 339 3.07 -3.49 -2.82
C MET A 339 1.80 -2.62 -2.89
N SER A 340 0.76 -3.02 -3.63
CA SER A 340 -0.50 -2.26 -3.70
C SER A 340 -1.14 -2.04 -2.32
N ILE A 341 -1.20 -3.08 -1.48
CA ILE A 341 -1.74 -2.98 -0.11
C ILE A 341 -0.90 -2.04 0.74
N MET A 342 0.43 -2.21 0.73
CA MET A 342 1.33 -1.37 1.51
C MET A 342 1.27 0.10 1.10
N LEU A 343 1.11 0.38 -0.19
CA LEU A 343 0.98 1.76 -0.69
C LEU A 343 -0.31 2.43 -0.22
N GLN A 344 -1.44 1.70 -0.18
CA GLN A 344 -2.67 2.23 0.41
C GLN A 344 -2.46 2.53 1.90
N VAL A 345 -1.78 1.66 2.65
CA VAL A 345 -1.44 1.88 4.06
C VAL A 345 -0.53 3.09 4.24
N CYS A 346 0.52 3.25 3.43
CA CYS A 346 1.38 4.43 3.44
C CYS A 346 0.56 5.71 3.25
N MET A 347 -0.35 5.71 2.27
CA MET A 347 -1.15 6.88 1.93
C MET A 347 -2.10 7.25 3.07
N PHE A 348 -2.78 6.26 3.65
CA PHE A 348 -3.60 6.46 4.84
C PHE A 348 -2.81 7.06 5.99
N LEU A 349 -1.66 6.47 6.35
CA LEU A 349 -0.86 6.95 7.47
C LEU A 349 -0.41 8.40 7.25
N LYS A 350 0.08 8.74 6.04
CA LYS A 350 0.55 10.10 5.76
C LYS A 350 -0.55 11.15 5.79
N VAL A 351 -1.75 10.81 5.35
CA VAL A 351 -2.89 11.73 5.44
C VAL A 351 -3.44 11.79 6.87
N ALA A 352 -3.45 10.67 7.60
CA ALA A 352 -3.89 10.64 9.00
C ALA A 352 -2.98 11.46 9.93
N THR A 353 -1.68 11.54 9.61
CA THR A 353 -0.68 12.31 10.35
C THR A 353 -0.38 13.67 9.71
N PHE A 354 -1.32 14.21 8.93
CA PHE A 354 -1.14 15.48 8.23
C PHE A 354 -1.23 16.68 9.20
N THR A 355 -0.22 17.56 9.19
CA THR A 355 -0.14 18.74 10.06
C THR A 355 -0.37 20.08 9.35
N GLY A 356 -0.82 20.07 8.08
CA GLY A 356 -1.13 21.28 7.31
C GLY A 356 -0.22 21.54 6.09
N ALA A 357 0.95 20.88 6.00
CA ALA A 357 1.88 21.05 4.87
C ALA A 357 1.63 20.03 3.75
N ILE A 358 0.84 20.41 2.74
CA ILE A 358 0.41 19.55 1.61
C ILE A 358 1.61 18.94 0.86
N ASP A 359 2.72 19.66 0.80
CA ASP A 359 3.95 19.24 0.12
C ASP A 359 4.46 17.87 0.59
N GLY A 360 4.38 17.58 1.88
CA GLY A 360 4.83 16.31 2.43
C GLY A 360 4.02 15.12 1.92
N VAL A 361 2.70 15.29 1.78
CA VAL A 361 1.80 14.26 1.23
C VAL A 361 2.02 14.10 -0.27
N ALA A 362 2.18 15.21 -1.00
CA ALA A 362 2.42 15.20 -2.43
C ALA A 362 3.74 14.50 -2.81
N ILE A 363 4.83 14.80 -2.11
CA ILE A 363 6.15 14.18 -2.33
C ILE A 363 6.06 12.66 -2.12
N VAL A 364 5.41 12.23 -1.03
CA VAL A 364 5.21 10.80 -0.78
C VAL A 364 4.37 10.19 -1.88
N ALA A 365 3.23 10.78 -2.26
CA ALA A 365 2.38 10.26 -3.32
C ALA A 365 3.16 10.08 -4.64
N VAL A 366 3.97 11.06 -5.05
CA VAL A 366 4.82 10.96 -6.25
C VAL A 366 5.86 9.84 -6.12
N ALA A 367 6.49 9.70 -4.95
CA ALA A 367 7.42 8.60 -4.70
C ALA A 367 6.73 7.22 -4.78
N LEU A 368 5.50 7.11 -4.24
CA LEU A 368 4.69 5.89 -4.34
C LEU A 368 4.31 5.57 -5.80
N TYR A 369 4.02 6.59 -6.62
CA TYR A 369 3.78 6.41 -8.06
C TYR A 369 5.00 5.85 -8.80
N PHE A 370 6.20 6.33 -8.47
CA PHE A 370 7.42 5.80 -9.06
C PHE A 370 7.60 4.31 -8.71
N ILE A 371 7.27 3.92 -7.46
CA ILE A 371 7.40 2.55 -6.97
C ILE A 371 6.53 1.55 -7.78
N PHE A 372 5.32 1.96 -8.18
CA PHE A 372 4.44 1.12 -9.01
C PHE A 372 5.06 0.71 -10.35
N ASP A 373 5.93 1.54 -10.90
CA ASP A 373 6.42 1.43 -12.27
C ASP A 373 7.89 0.97 -12.34
N ILE A 374 8.54 0.67 -11.20
CA ILE A 374 9.96 0.28 -11.18
C ILE A 374 10.20 -0.97 -12.01
N ASP A 375 9.34 -1.98 -11.95
CA ASP A 375 9.51 -3.24 -12.66
C ASP A 375 9.37 -3.09 -14.19
N ALA A 376 8.49 -2.20 -14.65
CA ALA A 376 8.34 -1.85 -16.05
C ALA A 376 9.49 -0.94 -16.53
N ARG A 377 10.01 -0.05 -15.68
CA ARG A 377 11.17 0.80 -15.96
C ARG A 377 12.47 0.02 -16.05
N VAL A 378 12.66 -1.00 -15.21
CA VAL A 378 13.80 -1.94 -15.32
C VAL A 378 13.80 -2.64 -16.68
N MET A 379 12.63 -2.75 -17.30
CA MET A 379 12.44 -3.30 -18.64
C MET A 379 12.62 -2.25 -19.75
N ASP A 380 12.95 -0.99 -19.52
CA ASP A 380 12.94 0.08 -20.54
C ASP A 380 13.88 -0.11 -21.74
N ASP A 381 14.79 -1.09 -21.71
CA ASP A 381 15.50 -1.52 -22.91
C ASP A 381 14.50 -2.03 -23.98
N GLN A 382 14.33 -1.23 -25.04
CA GLN A 382 13.44 -1.53 -26.16
C GLN A 382 13.75 -2.89 -26.80
N LYS A 383 15.02 -3.31 -26.83
CA LYS A 383 15.41 -4.62 -27.37
C LYS A 383 14.94 -5.74 -26.48
N LEU A 384 15.06 -5.57 -25.16
CA LEU A 384 14.59 -6.54 -24.18
C LEU A 384 13.06 -6.66 -24.19
N LYS A 385 12.34 -5.52 -24.22
CA LYS A 385 10.88 -5.48 -24.39
C LYS A 385 10.45 -6.25 -25.63
N LEU A 386 11.05 -5.95 -26.79
CA LEU A 386 10.69 -6.61 -28.04
C LEU A 386 11.00 -8.11 -28.01
N LYS A 387 12.12 -8.52 -27.42
CA LYS A 387 12.45 -9.95 -27.23
C LYS A 387 11.43 -10.66 -26.36
N TYR A 388 11.03 -10.06 -25.24
CA TYR A 388 10.00 -10.58 -24.36
C TYR A 388 8.65 -10.69 -25.07
N ARG A 389 8.19 -9.61 -25.72
CA ARG A 389 6.91 -9.60 -26.45
C ARG A 389 6.86 -10.63 -27.57
N ARG A 390 7.95 -10.80 -28.33
CA ARG A 390 8.08 -11.89 -29.32
C ARG A 390 8.09 -13.28 -28.69
N ALA A 391 8.67 -13.43 -27.49
CA ALA A 391 8.67 -14.70 -26.79
C ALA A 391 7.26 -15.06 -26.26
N VAL A 392 6.51 -14.07 -25.78
CA VAL A 392 5.10 -14.22 -25.39
C VAL A 392 4.23 -14.51 -26.62
N GLY A 393 4.41 -13.80 -27.74
CA GLY A 393 3.65 -14.05 -28.98
C GLY A 393 3.91 -15.42 -29.63
N ARG A 394 4.95 -16.14 -29.18
CA ARG A 394 5.20 -17.54 -29.57
C ARG A 394 4.42 -18.56 -28.73
N LEU A 395 3.81 -18.13 -27.63
CA LEU A 395 2.89 -18.94 -26.85
C LEU A 395 1.54 -18.93 -27.58
N LYS A 396 1.36 -19.87 -28.53
CA LYS A 396 0.16 -19.90 -29.40
C LYS A 396 -0.84 -20.96 -28.98
N LYS A 397 -0.38 -22.08 -28.41
CA LYS A 397 -1.25 -23.20 -28.03
C LYS A 397 -1.70 -23.04 -26.60
N GLU A 398 -2.97 -23.28 -26.36
CA GLU A 398 -3.55 -23.33 -25.02
C GLU A 398 -3.41 -24.73 -24.43
N TYR A 399 -3.14 -24.78 -23.13
CA TYR A 399 -3.28 -26.02 -22.37
C TYR A 399 -4.76 -26.38 -22.24
N PRO A 400 -5.10 -27.68 -22.19
CA PRO A 400 -6.47 -28.09 -21.87
C PRO A 400 -6.87 -27.53 -20.49
N PRO A 401 -8.15 -27.18 -20.28
CA PRO A 401 -8.65 -26.66 -19.00
C PRO A 401 -8.35 -27.55 -17.78
N GLU A 402 -8.16 -28.84 -17.99
CA GLU A 402 -7.84 -29.81 -16.94
C GLU A 402 -6.37 -29.79 -16.52
N ALA A 403 -5.50 -29.12 -17.30
CA ALA A 403 -4.08 -29.04 -17.00
C ALA A 403 -3.81 -28.31 -15.68
N TYR A 404 -2.78 -28.78 -14.98
CA TYR A 404 -2.32 -28.23 -13.70
C TYR A 404 -2.04 -26.72 -13.79
N GLU A 405 -1.40 -26.28 -14.88
CA GLU A 405 -1.06 -24.87 -15.14
C GLU A 405 -2.30 -23.98 -15.19
N TRP A 406 -3.41 -24.50 -15.72
CA TRP A 406 -4.66 -23.75 -15.85
C TRP A 406 -5.38 -23.57 -14.51
N GLN A 407 -5.29 -24.56 -13.62
CA GLN A 407 -5.79 -24.46 -12.25
C GLN A 407 -5.04 -23.38 -11.46
N HIS A 408 -3.72 -23.31 -11.60
CA HIS A 408 -2.91 -22.24 -11.01
C HIS A 408 -3.26 -20.87 -11.58
N ALA A 409 -3.48 -20.77 -12.88
CA ALA A 409 -3.91 -19.52 -13.52
C ALA A 409 -5.25 -19.01 -12.99
N ARG A 410 -6.21 -19.91 -12.76
CA ARG A 410 -7.47 -19.58 -12.09
C ARG A 410 -7.28 -19.17 -10.64
N CYS A 411 -6.42 -19.87 -9.90
CA CYS A 411 -6.12 -19.54 -8.51
C CYS A 411 -5.53 -18.13 -8.38
N LEU A 412 -4.59 -17.78 -9.26
CA LEU A 412 -4.02 -16.43 -9.34
C LEU A 412 -5.06 -15.38 -9.67
N ASN A 413 -6.00 -15.65 -10.58
CA ASN A 413 -7.08 -14.72 -10.86
C ASN A 413 -8.03 -14.53 -9.68
N ARG A 414 -8.37 -15.62 -8.96
CA ARG A 414 -9.19 -15.55 -7.75
C ARG A 414 -8.50 -14.74 -6.66
N LEU A 415 -7.20 -14.95 -6.47
CA LEU A 415 -6.38 -14.17 -5.55
C LEU A 415 -6.39 -12.69 -5.93
N ALA A 416 -6.12 -12.37 -7.20
CA ALA A 416 -6.13 -11.00 -7.71
C ALA A 416 -7.47 -10.30 -7.49
N GLY A 417 -8.58 -10.95 -7.87
CA GLY A 417 -9.92 -10.44 -7.63
C GLY A 417 -10.20 -10.26 -6.12
N GLY A 418 -9.72 -11.17 -5.28
CA GLY A 418 -9.91 -11.12 -3.83
C GLY A 418 -9.16 -9.94 -3.23
N CYS A 419 -7.95 -9.68 -3.71
CA CYS A 419 -7.15 -8.52 -3.33
C CYS A 419 -7.74 -7.21 -3.84
N MET A 420 -8.29 -7.16 -5.06
CA MET A 420 -9.01 -5.99 -5.56
C MET A 420 -10.25 -5.70 -4.72
N TRP A 421 -11.02 -6.75 -4.37
CA TRP A 421 -12.16 -6.62 -3.48
C TRP A 421 -11.74 -6.13 -2.09
N LEU A 422 -10.69 -6.71 -1.51
CA LEU A 422 -10.14 -6.25 -0.23
C LEU A 422 -9.68 -4.79 -0.30
N GLY A 423 -8.99 -4.39 -1.37
CA GLY A 423 -8.60 -3.00 -1.60
C GLY A 423 -9.80 -2.04 -1.67
N SER A 424 -10.93 -2.50 -2.23
CA SER A 424 -12.17 -1.72 -2.24
C SER A 424 -12.82 -1.56 -0.87
N LEU A 425 -12.57 -2.49 0.06
CA LEU A 425 -12.95 -2.36 1.46
C LEU A 425 -11.95 -1.54 2.27
N LEU A 426 -10.70 -1.48 1.85
CA LEU A 426 -9.65 -0.82 2.61
C LEU A 426 -9.87 0.70 2.66
N VAL A 427 -10.32 1.34 1.57
CA VAL A 427 -10.59 2.78 1.54
C VAL A 427 -11.65 3.22 2.57
N PRO A 428 -12.86 2.63 2.65
CA PRO A 428 -13.82 3.00 3.69
C PRO A 428 -13.30 2.69 5.10
N LEU A 429 -12.53 1.61 5.29
CA LEU A 429 -11.89 1.32 6.58
C LEU A 429 -10.81 2.35 6.95
N MET A 430 -10.07 2.87 5.98
CA MET A 430 -9.09 3.95 6.17
C MET A 430 -9.78 5.27 6.50
N LEU A 431 -10.86 5.61 5.80
CA LEU A 431 -11.69 6.77 6.13
C LEU A 431 -12.24 6.65 7.57
N LEU A 432 -12.71 5.46 7.94
CA LEU A 432 -13.15 5.15 9.30
C LEU A 432 -12.02 5.33 10.32
N GLY A 433 -10.82 4.82 10.02
CA GLY A 433 -9.63 5.00 10.83
C GLY A 433 -9.23 6.46 10.98
N LEU A 434 -9.43 7.30 9.95
CA LEU A 434 -9.20 8.74 10.03
C LEU A 434 -10.18 9.42 10.98
N VAL A 435 -11.44 8.97 11.03
CA VAL A 435 -12.42 9.46 12.00
C VAL A 435 -12.07 8.99 13.41
N LEU A 436 -11.74 7.71 13.57
CA LEU A 436 -11.60 7.11 14.89
C LEU A 436 -10.26 7.45 15.55
N PHE A 437 -9.13 7.37 14.86
CA PHE A 437 -7.83 7.40 15.52
C PHE A 437 -7.31 8.81 15.79
N ALA A 438 -6.91 9.03 17.04
CA ALA A 438 -6.11 10.16 17.48
C ALA A 438 -4.61 9.82 17.41
N TRP A 439 -3.81 10.80 17.01
CA TRP A 439 -2.38 10.64 16.78
C TRP A 439 -1.58 11.65 17.62
N TYR A 440 -0.41 11.23 18.10
CA TYR A 440 0.50 12.06 18.88
C TYR A 440 1.94 11.94 18.36
N ASN A 441 2.58 13.09 18.14
CA ASN A 441 4.00 13.17 17.84
C ASN A 441 4.78 13.66 19.07
N PRO A 442 5.53 12.78 19.76
CA PRO A 442 6.26 13.15 20.97
C PRO A 442 7.45 14.08 20.72
N ALA A 443 8.01 14.09 19.50
CA ALA A 443 9.13 14.98 19.18
C ALA A 443 8.68 16.42 18.97
N LEU A 444 7.46 16.61 18.44
CA LEU A 444 6.90 17.94 18.16
C LEU A 444 5.91 18.42 19.24
N GLY A 445 5.46 17.53 20.14
CA GLY A 445 4.39 17.83 21.09
C GLY A 445 3.03 18.05 20.42
N ILE A 446 2.84 17.59 19.17
CA ILE A 446 1.62 17.83 18.39
C ILE A 446 0.66 16.65 18.55
N ARG A 447 -0.61 16.95 18.88
CA ARG A 447 -1.71 15.98 18.92
C ARG A 447 -2.74 16.28 17.84
N ILE A 448 -3.17 15.25 17.13
CA ILE A 448 -4.25 15.30 16.13
C ILE A 448 -5.43 14.49 16.68
N GLY A 449 -6.59 15.13 16.85
CA GLY A 449 -7.80 14.45 17.31
C GLY A 449 -8.08 14.53 18.82
N SER A 450 -7.23 15.22 19.58
CA SER A 450 -7.47 15.55 21.00
C SER A 450 -8.15 16.93 21.09
N SER A 451 -8.99 17.12 22.11
CA SER A 451 -9.72 18.36 22.40
C SER A 451 -8.83 19.51 22.93
N GLY A 452 -7.51 19.36 22.91
CA GLY A 452 -6.56 20.37 23.42
C GLY A 452 -6.56 20.52 24.95
N LEU A 453 -7.49 19.85 25.63
CA LEU A 453 -7.64 19.84 27.09
C LEU A 453 -6.54 19.06 27.81
N GLU A 454 -5.85 18.17 27.09
CA GLU A 454 -4.70 17.40 27.58
C GLU A 454 -3.41 18.24 27.54
N GLY A 455 -3.33 19.30 28.34
CA GLY A 455 -2.07 20.01 28.54
C GLY A 455 -1.02 19.09 29.17
N THR A 456 0.07 18.77 28.45
CA THR A 456 1.39 18.20 28.87
C THR A 456 1.43 17.02 29.87
N ALA A 457 0.31 16.50 30.34
CA ALA A 457 0.24 15.59 31.47
C ALA A 457 0.84 14.20 31.20
N TRP A 458 0.93 13.82 29.93
CA TRP A 458 1.40 12.51 29.47
C TRP A 458 2.89 12.50 29.05
N ASP A 459 3.58 13.64 29.06
CA ASP A 459 4.98 13.74 28.62
C ASP A 459 6.00 13.33 29.70
N LYS A 460 5.56 12.58 30.71
CA LYS A 460 6.39 11.99 31.78
C LYS A 460 5.87 10.61 32.15
#